data_AF-A0A5Q0CA15-F1
#
_entry.id   AF-A0A5Q0CA15-F1
#
_cell.length_a   1.000
_cell.length_b   1.000
_cell.length_c   1.000
_cell.angle_alpha   90.00
_cell.angle_beta   90.00
_cell.angle_gamma   90.00
#
_symmetry.space_group_name_H-M   'P 1'
#
loop_
_entity.id
_entity.type
_entity.pdbx_description
1 polymer ?
#
loop_
_entity_poly.entity_id
_entity_poly.type
_entity_poly.pdbx_seq_one_letter_code
_entity_poly.pdbx_strand_id
1 'polypeptide(L)'
;MKNVRRFDQRGSQPDARDRLIIALYAQLKAERQTRETLEWVIRQGALSPEVLEAIAADPVPVVTSDDIASVEKIIALDERRKGRQQGEK
;
A
#
# COMPACT_ATOMS: atom_id res chain seq x y z
N MET A 1 21.77 -4.95 -11.47
CA MET A 1 20.70 -5.50 -10.60
C MET A 1 20.15 -4.36 -9.75
N LYS A 2 18.83 -4.11 -9.80
CA LYS A 2 18.17 -2.96 -9.14
C LYS A 2 18.34 -3.07 -7.63
N ASN A 3 18.77 -1.98 -6.99
CA ASN A 3 18.95 -1.86 -5.55
C ASN A 3 17.61 -2.09 -4.83
N VAL A 4 17.35 -3.33 -4.42
CA VAL A 4 16.37 -3.61 -3.37
C VAL A 4 16.97 -3.04 -2.10
N ARG A 5 16.61 -1.79 -1.76
CA ARG A 5 16.98 -1.19 -0.48
C ARG A 5 16.45 -2.10 0.60
N ARG A 6 17.37 -2.68 1.39
CA ARG A 6 17.05 -3.46 2.58
C ARG A 6 16.22 -2.56 3.49
N PHE A 7 15.06 -3.05 3.94
CA PHE A 7 14.39 -2.48 5.10
C PHE A 7 15.39 -2.55 6.26
N ASP A 8 16.00 -1.44 6.64
CA ASP A 8 16.92 -1.41 7.77
C ASP A 8 16.10 -1.60 9.05
N GLN A 9 15.93 -2.86 9.46
CA GLN A 9 15.16 -3.30 10.63
C GLN A 9 15.82 -2.92 11.99
N ARG A 10 16.73 -1.94 12.02
CA ARG A 10 17.39 -1.50 13.26
C ARG A 10 17.00 -0.06 13.58
N GLY A 11 15.88 0.09 14.31
CA GLY A 11 15.56 1.29 15.11
C GLY A 11 15.13 2.56 14.36
N SER A 12 15.10 2.59 13.03
CA SER A 12 14.63 3.75 12.27
C SER A 12 13.13 3.65 11.98
N GLN A 13 12.37 4.72 12.23
CA GLN A 13 10.96 4.79 11.83
C GLN A 13 10.82 4.61 10.31
N PRO A 14 9.75 3.94 9.83
CA PRO A 14 9.52 3.75 8.40
C PRO A 14 9.42 5.09 7.67
N ASP A 15 10.19 5.23 6.59
CA ASP A 15 10.19 6.44 5.77
C ASP A 15 8.88 6.56 4.97
N ALA A 16 8.69 7.67 4.25
CA ALA A 16 7.44 7.90 3.51
C ALA A 16 7.14 6.80 2.48
N ARG A 17 8.17 6.20 1.89
CA ARG A 17 8.01 5.11 0.94
C ARG A 17 7.61 3.82 1.64
N ASP A 18 8.26 3.50 2.75
CA ASP A 18 7.94 2.30 3.53
C ASP A 18 6.51 2.38 4.08
N ARG A 19 6.09 3.55 4.55
CA ARG A 19 4.70 3.78 4.99
C ARG A 19 3.69 3.58 3.86
N LEU A 20 3.96 4.12 2.66
CA LEU A 20 3.09 3.93 1.51
C LEU A 20 3.00 2.45 1.10
N ILE A 21 4.12 1.72 1.11
CA ILE A 21 4.16 0.28 0.81
C ILE A 21 3.30 -0.50 1.82
N ILE A 22 3.45 -0.20 3.12
CA ILE A 22 2.67 -0.84 4.19
C ILE A 22 1.18 -0.53 4.03
N ALA A 23 0.82 0.73 3.75
CA ALA A 23 -0.57 1.13 3.55
C ALA A 23 -1.21 0.43 2.35
N LEU A 24 -0.51 0.39 1.20
CA LEU A 24 -0.98 -0.30 -0.01
C LEU A 24 -1.11 -1.81 0.21
N TYR A 25 -0.14 -2.42 0.90
CA TYR A 25 -0.22 -3.84 1.25
C TYR A 25 -1.43 -4.12 2.15
N ALA A 26 -1.64 -3.31 3.18
CA ALA A 26 -2.75 -3.46 4.10
C ALA A 26 -4.11 -3.30 3.38
N GLN A 27 -4.21 -2.34 2.46
CA GLN A 27 -5.40 -2.15 1.62
C GLN A 27 -5.66 -3.36 0.70
N LEU A 28 -4.63 -3.88 0.02
CA LEU A 28 -4.76 -5.07 -0.82
C LEU A 28 -5.15 -6.32 -0.02
N LYS A 29 -4.62 -6.46 1.19
CA LYS A 29 -4.99 -7.55 2.09
C LYS A 29 -6.45 -7.45 2.52
N ALA A 30 -6.91 -6.25 2.89
CA ALA A 30 -8.30 -6.01 3.24
C ALA A 30 -9.24 -6.38 2.09
N GLU A 31 -8.94 -5.92 0.87
CA GLU A 31 -9.74 -6.22 -0.32
C GLU A 31 -9.86 -7.73 -0.61
N ARG A 32 -8.76 -8.47 -0.45
CA ARG A 32 -8.77 -9.94 -0.60
C ARG A 32 -9.63 -10.61 0.46
N GLN A 33 -9.51 -10.19 1.71
CA GLN A 33 -10.30 -10.72 2.83
C GLN A 33 -11.80 -10.45 2.62
N THR A 34 -12.18 -9.26 2.16
CA THR A 34 -13.58 -8.93 1.81
C THR A 34 -14.08 -9.84 0.69
N ARG A 35 -13.29 -10.05 -0.37
CA ARG A 35 -13.66 -10.96 -1.46
C ARG A 35 -13.86 -12.40 -0.97
N GLU A 36 -12.94 -12.93 -0.17
CA GLU A 36 -13.03 -14.27 0.40
C GLU A 36 -14.29 -14.42 1.27
N THR A 37 -14.62 -13.38 2.04
CA THR A 37 -15.83 -13.35 2.87
C THR A 37 -17.09 -13.37 2.01
N LEU A 38 -17.14 -12.57 0.94
CA LEU A 38 -18.25 -12.55 -0.02
C LEU A 38 -18.41 -13.92 -0.69
N GLU A 39 -17.33 -14.53 -1.17
CA GLU A 39 -17.36 -15.86 -1.78
C GLU A 39 -17.89 -16.92 -0.80
N TRP A 40 -17.46 -16.86 0.46
CA TRP A 40 -17.95 -17.75 1.51
C TRP A 40 -19.45 -17.57 1.76
N VAL A 41 -19.91 -16.32 1.92
CA VAL A 41 -21.33 -16.00 2.14
C VAL A 41 -22.20 -16.48 0.98
N ILE A 42 -21.76 -16.27 -0.26
CA ILE A 42 -22.44 -16.77 -1.46
C ILE A 42 -22.59 -18.29 -1.40
N ARG A 43 -21.52 -19.03 -1.04
CA ARG A 43 -21.57 -20.50 -0.92
C ARG A 43 -22.50 -20.98 0.19
N GLN A 44 -22.68 -20.20 1.24
CA GLN A 44 -23.61 -20.53 2.33
C GLN A 44 -25.05 -20.04 2.07
N GLY A 45 -25.30 -19.32 0.97
CA GLY A 45 -26.63 -18.75 0.66
C GLY A 45 -27.05 -17.60 1.58
N ALA A 46 -26.13 -17.01 2.36
CA ALA A 46 -26.42 -16.03 3.40
C ALA A 46 -26.43 -14.56 2.89
N LEU A 47 -27.10 -14.29 1.76
CA LEU A 47 -27.10 -13.00 1.05
C LEU A 47 -28.12 -11.98 1.59
N SER A 48 -28.27 -11.86 2.92
CA SER A 48 -29.18 -10.86 3.49
C SER A 48 -28.54 -9.45 3.47
N PRO A 49 -29.35 -8.37 3.38
CA PRO A 49 -28.83 -7.00 3.43
C PRO A 49 -27.95 -6.74 4.64
N GLU A 50 -28.32 -7.25 5.81
CA GLU A 50 -27.60 -7.07 7.07
C GLU A 50 -26.21 -7.71 7.03
N VAL A 51 -26.09 -8.89 6.40
CA VAL A 51 -24.79 -9.56 6.22
C VAL A 51 -23.91 -8.78 5.24
N LEU A 52 -24.49 -8.28 4.14
CA LEU A 52 -23.76 -7.50 3.15
C LEU A 52 -23.30 -6.14 3.72
N GLU A 53 -24.13 -5.47 4.51
CA GLU A 53 -23.78 -4.24 5.22
C GLU A 53 -22.65 -4.46 6.22
N ALA A 54 -22.69 -5.56 6.99
CA ALA A 54 -21.63 -5.90 7.92
C ALA A 54 -20.27 -6.13 7.23
N ILE A 55 -20.28 -6.76 6.06
CA ILE A 55 -19.07 -6.96 5.24
C ILE A 55 -18.57 -5.64 4.67
N ALA A 56 -19.48 -4.78 4.18
CA ALA A 56 -19.13 -3.49 3.61
C ALA A 56 -18.62 -2.46 4.64
N ALA A 57 -19.02 -2.62 5.90
CA ALA A 57 -18.59 -1.76 7.00
C ALA A 57 -17.21 -2.12 7.57
N ASP A 58 -16.57 -3.21 7.12
CA ASP A 58 -15.23 -3.59 7.57
C ASP A 58 -14.20 -2.50 7.20
N PRO A 59 -13.48 -1.90 8.18
CA PRO A 59 -12.61 -0.77 7.93
C PRO A 59 -11.43 -1.14 7.02
N VAL A 60 -11.29 -0.39 5.91
CA VAL A 60 -10.16 -0.53 4.98
C VAL A 60 -9.09 0.52 5.31
N PRO A 61 -7.80 0.11 5.41
CA PRO A 61 -6.69 1.05 5.53
C PRO A 61 -6.67 2.05 4.37
N VAL A 62 -6.60 3.34 4.70
CA VAL A 62 -6.60 4.43 3.70
C VAL A 62 -5.17 4.78 3.31
N VAL A 63 -4.87 4.71 2.01
CA VAL A 63 -3.68 5.35 1.43
C VAL A 63 -3.97 6.83 1.25
N THR A 64 -3.18 7.69 1.89
CA THR A 64 -3.40 9.14 1.82
C THR A 64 -2.72 9.76 0.60
N SER A 65 -3.26 10.86 0.09
CA SER A 65 -2.60 11.64 -0.98
C SER A 65 -1.24 12.17 -0.55
N ASP A 66 -1.06 12.43 0.75
CA ASP A 66 0.21 12.90 1.32
C ASP A 66 1.30 11.82 1.28
N ASP A 67 0.95 10.56 1.52
CA ASP A 67 1.88 9.42 1.40
C ASP A 67 2.36 9.27 -0.05
N ILE A 68 1.45 9.43 -1.02
CA ILE A 68 1.76 9.37 -2.45
C ILE A 68 2.67 10.53 -2.85
N ALA A 69 2.28 11.77 -2.53
CA ALA A 69 3.04 12.98 -2.87
C ALA A 69 4.45 12.97 -2.26
N SER A 70 4.59 12.47 -1.03
CA SER A 70 5.88 12.32 -0.36
C SER A 70 6.82 11.37 -1.12
N VAL A 71 6.29 10.27 -1.66
CA VAL A 71 7.05 9.32 -2.46
C VAL A 71 7.40 9.88 -3.83
N GLU A 72 6.48 10.58 -4.50
CA GLU A 72 6.74 11.24 -5.78
C GLU A 72 7.90 12.24 -5.68
N LYS A 73 7.95 13.01 -4.58
CA LYS A 73 9.06 13.92 -4.29
C LYS A 73 10.40 13.18 -4.13
N ILE A 74 10.41 12.04 -3.45
CA ILE A 74 11.62 11.22 -3.29
C ILE A 74 12.10 10.71 -4.66
N ILE A 75 11.18 10.24 -5.51
CA ILE A 75 11.48 9.78 -6.88
C ILE A 75 12.07 10.92 -7.71
N ALA A 76 11.43 12.10 -7.73
CA ALA A 76 11.92 13.25 -8.49
C ALA A 76 13.32 13.70 -8.06
N LEU A 77 13.62 13.64 -6.75
CA LEU A 77 14.96 13.94 -6.23
C LEU A 77 16.00 12.89 -6.65
N ASP A 78 15.63 11.60 -6.66
CA ASP A 78 16.51 10.51 -7.10
C ASP A 78 16.86 10.63 -8.59
N GLU A 79 15.87 10.95 -9.44
CA GLU A 79 16.07 11.15 -10.88
C GLU A 79 16.97 12.35 -11.18
N ARG A 80 16.81 13.47 -10.47
CA ARG A 80 17.73 14.62 -10.58
C ARG A 80 19.17 14.27 -10.21
N ARG A 81 19.37 13.42 -9.20
CA ARG A 81 20.71 12.97 -8.78
C ARG A 81 21.36 12.10 -9.86
N LYS A 82 20.60 11.16 -10.46
CA LYS A 82 21.09 10.32 -11.56
C LYS A 82 21.46 11.13 -12.80
N GLY A 83 20.67 12.15 -13.14
CA GLY A 83 20.95 13.04 -14.28
C GLY A 83 22.25 13.83 -14.12
N ARG A 84 22.55 14.32 -12.91
CA ARG A 84 23.84 15.00 -12.62
C ARG A 84 25.05 14.08 -12.77
N GLN A 85 24.95 12.84 -12.28
CA GLN A 85 26.04 11.86 -12.39
C GLN A 85 26.35 11.41 -13.82
N GLN A 86 25.41 11.60 -14.77
CA GLN A 86 25.60 11.29 -16.18
C GLN A 86 26.17 12.46 -16.99
N GLY A 87 26.01 13.70 -16.53
CA GLY A 87 26.58 14.90 -17.16
C GLY A 87 28.02 15.21 -16.75
N GLU A 88 28.57 14.52 -15.74
CA GLU A 88 29.96 14.64 -15.29
C GLU A 88 30.89 13.55 -15.87
N LYS A 89 30.44 12.81 -16.89
CA LYS A 89 31.24 11.82 -17.63
C LYS A 89 31.57 12.27 -19.05
#